data_AF-W2INS4-F1
#
_entry.id   AF-W2INS4-F1
#
_cell.length_a   1.000
_cell.length_b   1.000
_cell.length_c   1.000
_cell.angle_alpha   90.00
_cell.angle_beta   90.00
_cell.angle_gamma   90.00
#
_symmetry.space_group_name_H-M   'P 1'
#
loop_
_entity.id
_entity.type
_entity.pdbx_description
1 polymer ?
#
loop_
_entity_poly.entity_id
_entity_poly.type
_entity_poly.pdbx_seq_one_letter_code
_entity_poly.pdbx_strand_id
1 'polypeptide(L)' 'MRSQHYLTVECLDKPTESAWMALYLSGTNKNFLNATGLTRSFSRLLHRVAHFYDILHPSS' A
#
# COMPACT_ATOMS: atom_id res chain seq x y z
N MET A 1 -28.57 4.13 -6.51
CA MET A 1 -27.78 5.34 -6.22
C MET A 1 -26.45 4.92 -5.61
N ARG A 2 -25.31 5.32 -6.18
CA ARG A 2 -23.98 4.97 -5.66
C ARG A 2 -23.49 6.16 -4.83
N SER A 3 -23.53 6.03 -3.50
CA SER A 3 -23.01 7.08 -2.61
C SER A 3 -21.48 7.06 -2.64
N GLN A 4 -20.87 8.15 -3.09
CA GLN A 4 -19.43 8.39 -2.92
C GLN A 4 -19.24 9.16 -1.62
N HIS A 5 -18.76 8.47 -0.59
CA HIS A 5 -18.33 9.11 0.63
C HIS A 5 -16.90 9.61 0.40
N TYR A 6 -16.72 10.92 0.40
CA TYR A 6 -15.39 11.52 0.35
C TYR A 6 -14.79 11.47 1.75
N LEU A 7 -13.73 10.69 1.91
CA LEU A 7 -12.89 10.76 3.10
C LEU A 7 -12.03 12.02 2.97
N THR A 8 -12.33 13.03 3.79
CA THR A 8 -11.40 14.16 3.98
C THR A 8 -10.30 13.75 4.95
N VAL A 9 -9.18 14.46 4.92
CA VAL A 9 -8.02 14.18 5.80
C VAL A 9 -8.42 14.21 7.28
N GLU A 10 -9.39 15.07 7.64
CA GLU A 10 -9.94 15.17 9.00
C GLU A 10 -10.74 13.94 9.45
N CYS A 11 -11.23 13.12 8.51
CA CYS A 11 -11.92 11.86 8.80
C CYS A 11 -10.95 10.68 8.94
N LEU A 12 -9.64 10.89 8.76
CA LEU A 12 -8.63 9.87 8.92
C LEU A 12 -7.97 10.01 10.29
N ASP A 13 -7.76 8.88 10.96
CA ASP A 13 -6.90 8.85 12.15
C ASP A 13 -5.52 9.40 11.80
N LYS A 14 -4.84 9.97 12.80
CA LYS A 14 -3.44 10.37 12.63
C LYS A 14 -2.65 9.17 12.13
N PRO A 15 -1.65 9.36 11.25
CA PRO A 15 -0.86 8.25 10.74
C PRO A 15 -0.34 7.34 11.85
N THR A 16 0.17 7.91 12.94
CA THR A 16 0.68 7.18 14.12
C THR A 16 -0.37 6.37 14.88
N GLU A 17 -1.64 6.74 14.79
CA GLU A 17 -2.77 6.09 15.47
C GLU A 17 -3.49 5.09 14.55
N SER A 18 -3.16 5.09 13.26
CA SER A 18 -3.79 4.23 12.27
C SER A 18 -3.40 2.75 12.42
N ALA A 19 -4.36 1.86 12.14
CA ALA A 19 -4.14 0.41 12.19
C ALA A 19 -3.02 -0.06 11.24
N TRP A 20 -2.82 0.62 10.11
CA TRP A 20 -1.73 0.28 9.20
C TRP A 20 -0.35 0.63 9.77
N MET A 21 -0.22 1.72 10.55
CA MET A 21 1.04 2.05 11.22
C MET A 21 1.37 1.09 12.35
N ALA A 22 0.37 0.63 13.11
CA ALA A 22 0.58 -0.41 14.11
C ALA A 22 1.13 -1.69 13.44
N LEU A 23 0.58 -2.08 12.30
CA LEU A 23 1.07 -3.21 11.50
C LEU A 23 2.45 -2.97 10.90
N TYR A 24 2.78 -1.74 10.51
CA TYR A 24 4.11 -1.38 10.02
C TYR A 24 5.18 -1.49 11.11
N LEU A 25 4.86 -1.01 12.33
CA LEU A 25 5.81 -0.96 13.45
C LEU A 25 5.98 -2.30 14.16
N SER A 26 4.90 -3.06 14.30
CA SER A 26 4.87 -4.28 15.14
C SER A 26 4.58 -5.57 14.38
N GLY A 27 4.08 -5.45 13.14
CA GLY A 27 3.73 -6.59 12.31
C GLY A 27 4.93 -7.14 11.53
N THR A 28 4.75 -8.33 10.98
CA THR A 28 5.67 -8.84 9.96
C THR A 28 5.33 -8.20 8.61
N ASN A 29 6.32 -8.07 7.73
CA ASN A 29 6.11 -7.60 6.35
C ASN A 29 4.94 -8.32 5.66
N LYS A 30 4.77 -9.62 5.93
CA LYS A 30 3.70 -10.45 5.35
C LYS A 30 2.31 -10.03 5.85
N ASN A 31 2.17 -9.71 7.13
CA ASN A 31 0.91 -9.23 7.71
C ASN A 31 0.58 -7.82 7.23
N PHE A 32 1.57 -6.94 7.19
CA PHE A 32 1.42 -5.59 6.68
C PHE A 32 0.95 -5.58 5.22
N LEU A 33 1.59 -6.37 4.35
CA LEU A 33 1.24 -6.49 2.94
C LEU A 33 -0.16 -7.08 2.71
N ASN A 34 -0.54 -8.09 3.48
CA ASN A 34 -1.87 -8.72 3.37
C ASN A 34 -2.99 -7.81 3.86
N ALA A 35 -2.81 -7.14 5.00
CA ALA A 35 -3.84 -6.30 5.61
C ALA A 35 -4.07 -4.98 4.86
N THR A 36 -3.01 -4.37 4.33
CA THR A 36 -3.10 -3.09 3.60
C THR A 36 -3.41 -3.29 2.11
N GLY A 37 -3.30 -4.52 1.59
CA GLY A 37 -3.39 -4.79 0.17
C GLY A 37 -2.31 -4.10 -0.67
N LEU A 38 -1.26 -3.56 -0.03
CA LEU A 38 -0.20 -2.79 -0.68
C LEU A 38 0.46 -3.58 -1.80
N THR A 39 0.59 -4.90 -1.69
CA THR A 39 1.12 -5.75 -2.78
C THR A 39 0.34 -5.57 -4.07
N ARG A 40 -1.00 -5.54 -4.01
CA ARG A 40 -1.85 -5.44 -5.20
C ARG A 40 -1.76 -4.06 -5.84
N SER A 41 -1.75 -3.02 -4.99
CA SER A 41 -1.58 -1.63 -5.44
C SER A 41 -0.19 -1.39 -6.01
N PHE A 42 0.85 -1.92 -5.35
CA PHE A 42 2.24 -1.83 -5.79
C PHE A 42 2.47 -2.62 -7.07
N SER A 43 1.96 -3.85 -7.22
CA SER A 43 2.05 -4.60 -8.48
C SER A 43 1.38 -3.87 -9.64
N ARG A 44 0.24 -3.21 -9.40
CA ARG A 44 -0.41 -2.37 -10.42
C ARG A 44 0.40 -1.14 -10.79
N LEU A 45 1.00 -0.47 -9.79
CA LEU A 45 1.87 0.67 -10.01
C LEU A 45 3.13 0.25 -10.77
N LEU A 46 3.78 -0.82 -10.31
CA LEU A 46 4.95 -1.43 -10.91
C LEU A 46 4.67 -1.80 -12.35
N HIS A 47 3.56 -2.47 -12.67
CA HIS A 47 3.20 -2.78 -14.07
C HIS A 47 3.09 -1.51 -14.95
N ARG A 48 2.60 -0.40 -14.40
CA ARG A 48 2.50 0.87 -15.16
C ARG A 48 3.86 1.53 -15.38
N VAL A 49 4.77 1.41 -14.42
CA VAL A 49 6.06 2.11 -14.46
C VAL A 49 7.23 1.22 -14.89
N ALA A 50 7.06 -0.10 -14.92
CA ALA A 50 8.11 -1.06 -15.22
C ALA A 50 8.71 -0.86 -16.61
N HIS A 51 7.90 -0.41 -17.58
CA HIS A 51 8.41 -0.10 -18.92
C HIS A 51 9.44 1.04 -18.97
N PHE A 52 9.57 1.83 -17.90
CA PHE A 52 10.57 2.90 -17.80
C PHE A 52 11.88 2.44 -17.13
N TYR A 53 11.95 1.22 -16.61
CA TYR A 53 13.10 0.71 -15.88
C TYR A 53 13.52 -0.67 -16.38
N ASP A 54 14.81 -0.84 -16.64
CA ASP A 54 15.39 -2.17 -16.81
C ASP A 54 15.54 -2.83 -15.43
N ILE A 55 14.50 -3.56 -15.02
CA ILE A 55 14.51 -4.31 -13.76
C ILE A 55 15.39 -5.56 -13.96
N LEU A 56 16.66 -5.46 -13.54
CA LEU A 56 17.58 -6.59 -13.51
C LEU A 56 17.01 -7.71 -12.62
N HIS A 57 16.88 -8.90 -13.18
CA HIS A 57 16.55 -10.07 -12.38
C HIS A 57 17.74 -10.36 -11.45
N PRO A 58 17.53 -10.68 -10.17
CA PRO A 58 18.59 -10.86 -9.16
C PRO A 58 19.50 -12.09 -9.39
N SER A 59 19.54 -12.63 -10.60
CA SER A 59 20.37 -13.77 -11.00
C SER A 59 21.15 -13.50 -12.30
N SER A 60 21.53 -12.25 -12.55
CA SER A 60 22.52 -11.87 -13.57
C SER A 60 23.80 -11.40 -12.91
#